data_AF-A0A938Q7C3-F1
#
_entry.id   AF-A0A938Q7C3-F1
#
_cell.length_a   1.000
_cell.length_b   1.000
_cell.length_c   1.000
_cell.angle_alpha   90.00
_cell.angle_beta   90.00
_cell.angle_gamma   90.00
#
_symmetry.space_group_name_H-M   'P 1'
#
loop_
_entity.id
_entity.type
_entity.pdbx_description
1 polymer ?
#
loop_
_entity_poly.entity_id
_entity_poly.type
_entity_poly.pdbx_seq_one_letter_code
_entity_poly.pdbx_strand_id
1 'polypeptide(L)' 'MGRNYEAAVMSGGFIGFMLGTTANAMAVMRALAERYGPAPRAFLVAPIVGAFFIDFTNAIIITLFINVLA' A
#
# COMPACT_ATOMS: atom_id res chain seq x y z
N MET A 1 5.60 1.28 -12.74
CA MET A 1 6.33 0.48 -11.72
C MET A 1 7.72 0.12 -12.25
N GLY A 2 8.76 0.16 -11.41
CA GLY A 2 10.13 -0.17 -11.82
C GLY A 2 10.25 -1.59 -12.38
N ARG A 3 11.22 -1.84 -13.27
CA ARG A 3 11.41 -3.15 -13.94
C ARG A 3 12.04 -4.23 -13.02
N ASN A 4 11.80 -4.14 -11.72
CA ASN A 4 12.46 -4.92 -10.68
C ASN A 4 11.43 -5.76 -9.92
N TYR A 5 11.89 -6.89 -9.39
CA TYR A 5 11.05 -7.82 -8.62
C TYR A 5 10.31 -7.13 -7.45
N GLU A 6 10.97 -6.26 -6.69
CA GLU A 6 10.32 -5.54 -5.60
C GLU A 6 9.15 -4.67 -6.06
N ALA A 7 9.23 -4.09 -7.26
CA ALA A 7 8.15 -3.31 -7.82
C ALA A 7 7.00 -4.20 -8.29
N ALA A 8 7.28 -5.41 -8.76
CA ALA A 8 6.25 -6.42 -9.06
C ALA A 8 5.53 -6.86 -7.77
N VAL A 9 6.27 -7.13 -6.69
CA VAL A 9 5.69 -7.46 -5.38
C VAL A 9 4.85 -6.31 -4.84
N MET A 10 5.33 -5.07 -4.94
CA MET A 10 4.59 -3.88 -4.54
C MET A 10 3.32 -3.68 -5.39
N SER A 11 3.35 -4.02 -6.68
CA SER A 11 2.16 -3.99 -7.54
C SER A 11 1.11 -5.02 -7.10
N GLY A 12 1.55 -6.25 -6.79
CA GLY A 12 0.68 -7.29 -6.24
C GLY A 12 0.07 -6.87 -4.89
N GLY A 13 0.90 -6.28 -4.02
CA GLY A 13 0.45 -5.70 -2.75
C GLY A 13 -0.58 -4.59 -2.93
N PHE A 14 -0.39 -3.69 -3.89
CA PHE A 14 -1.34 -2.62 -4.19
C PHE A 14 -2.70 -3.17 -4.65
N ILE A 15 -2.72 -4.17 -5.52
CA ILE A 15 -3.98 -4.83 -5.91
C ILE A 15 -4.62 -5.52 -4.70
N GLY A 16 -3.83 -6.23 -3.89
CA GLY A 16 -4.31 -6.86 -2.66
C GLY A 16 -4.90 -5.84 -1.67
N PHE A 17 -4.31 -4.66 -1.56
CA PHE A 17 -4.83 -3.53 -0.78
C PHE A 17 -6.20 -3.10 -1.28
N MET A 18 -6.34 -2.85 -2.59
CA MET A 18 -7.60 -2.38 -3.20
C MET A 18 -8.73 -3.41 -3.15
N LEU A 19 -8.41 -4.70 -3.06
CA LEU A 19 -9.38 -5.78 -2.89
C LEU A 19 -9.85 -5.96 -1.43
N GLY A 20 -9.25 -5.27 -0.47
CA GLY A 20 -9.60 -5.44 0.94
C GLY A 20 -8.92 -4.42 1.85
N THR A 21 -7.99 -4.89 2.68
CA THR A 21 -7.27 -4.07 3.67
C THR A 21 -5.75 -4.23 3.53
N THR A 22 -5.00 -3.46 4.31
CA THR A 22 -3.54 -3.58 4.44
C THR A 22 -3.10 -5.02 4.77
N ALA A 23 -3.89 -5.77 5.55
CA ALA A 23 -3.58 -7.18 5.84
C ALA A 23 -3.65 -8.06 4.59
N ASN A 24 -4.60 -7.79 3.67
CA ASN A 24 -4.73 -8.50 2.41
C ASN A 24 -3.56 -8.17 1.45
N ALA A 25 -3.16 -6.90 1.40
CA ALA A 25 -1.96 -6.46 0.67
C ALA A 25 -0.72 -7.25 1.12
N MET A 26 -0.53 -7.35 2.44
CA MET A 26 0.59 -8.07 3.05
C MET A 26 0.52 -9.58 2.78
N ALA A 27 -0.68 -10.17 2.75
CA ALA A 27 -0.88 -11.57 2.39
C ALA A 27 -0.48 -11.86 0.95
N VAL A 28 -0.89 -11.02 -0.02
CA VAL A 28 -0.50 -11.15 -1.43
C VAL A 28 1.02 -10.99 -1.60
N MET A 29 1.60 -9.98 -0.94
CA MET A 29 3.05 -9.77 -0.97
C MET A 29 3.82 -10.93 -0.35
N ARG A 30 3.30 -11.56 0.70
CA ARG A 30 3.89 -12.77 1.31
C ARG A 30 3.83 -13.96 0.37
N ALA A 31 2.68 -14.20 -0.26
CA ALA A 31 2.53 -15.28 -1.23
C ALA A 31 3.53 -15.13 -2.41
N LEU A 32 3.77 -13.90 -2.87
CA LEU A 32 4.79 -13.62 -3.88
C LEU A 32 6.20 -13.83 -3.34
N ALA A 33 6.49 -13.35 -2.13
CA ALA A 33 7.79 -13.48 -1.52
C ALA A 33 8.20 -14.93 -1.20
N GLU A 34 7.24 -15.76 -0.79
CA GLU A 34 7.45 -17.20 -0.56
C GLU A 34 7.75 -17.95 -1.86
N ARG A 35 7.16 -17.53 -2.98
CA ARG A 35 7.30 -18.22 -4.27
C ARG A 35 8.51 -17.77 -5.09
N TYR A 36 8.88 -16.49 -5.02
CA TYR A 36 9.88 -15.88 -5.91
C TYR A 36 11.04 -15.22 -5.17
N GLY A 37 11.05 -15.27 -3.83
CA GLY A 37 12.12 -14.75 -2.99
C GLY A 37 11.76 -13.45 -2.24
N PRO A 38 12.55 -13.04 -1.25
CA PRO A 38 12.23 -11.92 -0.39
C PRO A 38 12.24 -10.57 -1.11
N ALA A 39 11.35 -9.66 -0.71
CA ALA A 39 11.22 -8.29 -1.24
C ALA A 39 11.19 -7.25 -0.12
N PRO A 40 12.28 -7.08 0.64
CA PRO A 40 12.30 -6.33 1.90
C PRO A 40 11.90 -4.85 1.74
N ARG A 41 12.27 -4.19 0.63
CA ARG A 41 11.89 -2.78 0.45
C ARG A 41 10.39 -2.63 0.17
N ALA A 42 9.79 -3.60 -0.52
CA ALA A 42 8.34 -3.58 -0.75
C ALA A 42 7.56 -3.70 0.56
N PHE A 43 8.00 -4.59 1.46
CA PHE A 43 7.40 -4.78 2.79
C PHE A 43 7.60 -3.60 3.74
N LEU A 44 8.65 -2.80 3.56
CA LEU A 44 8.86 -1.58 4.32
C LEU A 44 7.96 -0.43 3.81
N VAL A 45 7.91 -0.24 2.49
CA VAL A 45 7.22 0.90 1.89
C VAL A 45 5.70 0.75 1.93
N ALA A 46 5.17 -0.47 1.74
CA ALA A 46 3.73 -0.72 1.72
C ALA A 46 2.97 -0.21 2.96
N PRO A 47 3.36 -0.50 4.21
CA PRO A 47 2.68 0.02 5.40
C PRO A 47 2.88 1.53 5.60
N ILE A 48 4.04 2.08 5.24
CA ILE A 48 4.30 3.52 5.34
C ILE A 48 3.31 4.29 4.45
N VAL A 49 3.08 3.82 3.23
CA VAL A 49 2.13 4.44 2.30
C VAL A 49 0.69 4.09 2.65
N GLY A 50 0.40 2.81 2.88
CA GLY A 50 -0.95 2.27 3.03
C GLY A 50 -1.59 2.42 4.40
N ALA A 51 -0.84 2.78 5.44
CA ALA A 51 -1.38 3.09 6.76
C ALA A 51 -1.09 4.54 7.15
N PHE A 52 0.17 4.94 7.14
CA PHE A 52 0.56 6.25 7.68
C PHE A 52 0.19 7.43 6.77
N PHE A 53 0.60 7.41 5.49
CA PHE A 53 0.33 8.54 4.59
C PHE A 53 -1.15 8.69 4.22
N ILE A 54 -1.91 7.60 4.23
CA ILE A 54 -3.35 7.63 3.98
C ILE A 54 -4.07 8.44 5.06
N ASP A 55 -3.67 8.34 6.33
CA ASP A 55 -4.30 9.08 7.42
C ASP A 55 -4.12 10.60 7.25
N PHE A 56 -2.91 11.07 6.91
CA PHE A 56 -2.67 12.49 6.62
C PHE A 56 -3.50 12.99 5.44
N THR A 57 -3.52 12.22 4.36
CA THR A 57 -4.28 12.59 3.15
C THR A 57 -5.77 12.67 3.48
N ASN A 58 -6.28 11.71 4.24
CA ASN A 58 -7.67 11.70 4.67
C ASN A 58 -8.00 12.90 5.56
N ALA A 59 -7.16 13.20 6.56
CA ALA A 59 -7.33 14.37 7.43
C ALA A 59 -7.39 15.68 6.61
N ILE A 60 -6.45 15.87 5.67
CA ILE A 60 -6.43 17.05 4.81
C ILE A 60 -7.71 17.14 3.97
N ILE A 61 -8.11 16.05 3.33
CA ILE A 61 -9.32 16.00 2.50
C ILE A 61 -10.56 16.32 3.35
N ILE A 62 -10.76 15.64 4.47
CA ILE A 62 -11.91 15.89 5.35
C ILE A 62 -11.94 17.35 5.82
N THR A 63 -10.80 17.88 6.31
CA THR A 63 -10.73 19.28 6.75
C THR A 63 -11.00 20.25 5.62
N LEU A 64 -10.52 19.99 4.40
CA LEU A 64 -10.82 20.83 3.24
C LEU A 64 -12.32 20.81 2.89
N PHE A 65 -12.92 19.62 2.82
CA PHE A 65 -14.35 19.48 2.51
C PHE A 65 -15.22 20.15 3.58
N ILE A 66 -14.87 20.04 4.87
CA ILE A 66 -15.59 20.75 5.93
C ILE A 66 -15.48 22.26 5.73
N ASN A 67 -14.31 22.81 5.39
CA ASN A 67 -14.14 24.26 5.29
C ASN A 67 -14.58 24.87 3.95
N VAL A 68 -14.72 24.07 2.89
CA VAL A 68 -15.10 24.54 1.54
C VAL A 68 -16.58 24.28 1.23
N LEU A 69 -17.18 23.21 1.79
CA LEU A 69 -18.57 22.84 1.53
C LEU A 69 -19.56 23.26 2.65
N ALA A 70 -19.06 23.70 3.82
CA ALA A 70 -19.85 24.31 4.88
C ALA A 70 -19.82 25.84 4.78
#